data_AF-A0A2J7VWN1-F1
#
_entry.id   AF-A0A2J7VWN1-F1
#
_cell.length_a   1.000
_cell.length_b   1.000
_cell.length_c   1.000
_cell.angle_alpha   90.00
_cell.angle_beta   90.00
_cell.angle_gamma   90.00
#
_symmetry.space_group_name_H-M   'P 1'
#
loop_
_entity.id
_entity.type
_entity.pdbx_description
1 polymer ?
#
loop_
_entity_poly.entity_id
_entity_poly.type
_entity_poly.pdbx_seq_one_letter_code
_entity_poly.pdbx_strand_id
1 'polypeptide(L)'
;MYTQAMDTMGKDKDGPKAVRSAEEMRLEQRFDERIDAGGFIEAKDWMPEHYRKTLVRQISQHAHSEIVGMLPEGNWISRAPTLKRKAILLAKVQDEGGHGLYLYAAAETLGTSRDQMLDALHTGKAKYSSIFNYPTLTWADMGTIGWLVDGAAIMNQVPICRCSFAPYARAMIRICREESFHQRQGYEALLTMMQHGTDAQKAMVQDAVNRWWWPSIMMFGPPDDQSPNSAQSMRWGIKRFTNDELRQKFIDAAVEQAKVLGVTLPDPDLKWNEERQAHDHGPIDWAEFWRVIGGDGPCNRERLGARVKAWDEGAWVREAALAYAAKHERSERLAA
;
A
#
# COMPACT_ATOMS: atom_id res chain seq x y z
N MET A 1 1.53 1.16 0.44
CA MET A 1 1.19 2.57 0.13
C MET A 1 -0.29 2.93 0.28
N TYR A 2 -0.85 2.78 1.49
CA TYR A 2 -2.32 2.62 1.65
C TYR A 2 -2.96 3.49 2.72
N THR A 3 -2.19 4.42 3.27
CA THR A 3 -2.54 5.14 4.51
C THR A 3 -3.75 6.04 4.41
N GLN A 4 -4.11 6.41 3.19
CA GLN A 4 -5.07 7.46 2.88
C GLN A 4 -6.40 6.90 2.34
N ALA A 5 -6.34 5.82 1.56
CA ALA A 5 -7.50 5.15 0.96
C ALA A 5 -8.23 4.18 1.90
N MET A 6 -7.55 3.63 2.89
CA MET A 6 -8.15 2.67 3.80
C MET A 6 -8.86 3.32 4.99
N ASP A 7 -9.08 4.62 4.86
CA ASP A 7 -9.63 5.50 5.87
C ASP A 7 -11.17 5.53 5.91
N THR A 8 -11.78 4.39 5.59
CA THR A 8 -13.20 4.29 5.23
C THR A 8 -14.05 3.56 6.26
N MET A 9 -13.46 3.02 7.32
CA MET A 9 -14.22 2.54 8.47
C MET A 9 -14.51 3.71 9.41
N GLY A 10 -15.79 3.88 9.74
CA GLY A 10 -16.31 5.04 10.48
C GLY A 10 -15.77 5.15 11.90
N LYS A 11 -15.96 6.34 12.47
CA LYS A 11 -15.67 6.67 13.88
C LYS A 11 -16.19 5.54 14.78
N ASP A 12 -15.33 5.02 15.65
CA ASP A 12 -15.80 4.31 16.84
C ASP A 12 -16.88 5.20 17.46
N LYS A 13 -18.11 4.66 17.61
CA LYS A 13 -19.20 5.40 18.25
C LYS A 13 -18.67 5.88 19.58
N ASP A 14 -18.73 7.20 19.81
CA ASP A 14 -18.46 7.82 21.10
C ASP A 14 -19.40 7.20 22.14
N GLY A 15 -18.96 6.10 22.75
CA GLY A 15 -19.51 5.63 24.01
C GLY A 15 -19.33 6.74 25.06
N PRO A 16 -19.97 6.61 26.23
CA PRO A 16 -19.81 7.60 27.28
C PRO A 16 -18.32 7.82 27.53
N LYS A 17 -17.83 9.05 27.29
CA LYS A 17 -16.43 9.41 27.50
C LYS A 17 -16.11 9.09 28.95
N ALA A 18 -15.34 8.01 29.16
CA ALA A 18 -14.80 7.71 30.47
C ALA A 18 -14.12 8.98 30.99
N VAL A 19 -14.42 9.37 32.23
CA VAL A 19 -13.80 10.54 32.84
C VAL A 19 -12.30 10.26 32.88
N ARG A 20 -11.53 11.00 32.06
CA ARG A 20 -10.07 10.83 31.96
C ARG A 20 -9.45 11.19 33.31
N SER A 21 -8.49 10.40 33.75
CA SER A 21 -7.74 10.73 34.97
C SER A 21 -6.86 11.97 34.75
N ALA A 22 -6.50 12.67 35.83
CA ALA A 22 -5.58 13.80 35.74
C ALA A 22 -4.19 13.39 35.18
N GLU A 23 -3.79 12.13 35.37
CA GLU A 23 -2.58 11.56 34.81
C GLU A 23 -2.71 11.37 33.29
N GLU A 24 -3.82 10.80 32.82
CA GLU A 24 -4.09 10.65 31.38
C GLU A 24 -4.13 12.00 30.66
N MET A 25 -4.74 13.03 31.26
CA MET A 25 -4.77 14.37 30.67
C MET A 25 -3.36 14.97 30.51
N ARG A 26 -2.47 14.75 31.48
CA ARG A 26 -1.07 15.22 31.40
C ARG A 26 -0.28 14.47 30.32
N LEU A 27 -0.51 13.17 30.20
CA LEU A 27 0.13 12.36 29.16
C LEU A 27 -0.35 12.77 27.76
N GLU A 28 -1.65 13.04 27.61
CA GLU A 28 -2.23 13.54 26.37
C GLU A 28 -1.70 14.92 25.98
N GLN A 29 -1.63 15.86 26.93
CA GLN A 29 -1.02 17.16 26.69
C GLN A 29 0.44 17.05 26.22
N ARG A 30 1.25 16.20 26.89
CA ARG A 30 2.64 15.97 26.49
C ARG A 30 2.76 15.35 25.09
N PHE A 31 1.83 14.46 24.74
CA PHE A 31 1.76 13.89 23.39
C PHE A 31 1.44 14.98 22.37
N ASP A 32 0.41 15.81 22.61
CA ASP A 32 0.00 16.88 21.70
C ASP A 32 1.11 17.92 21.51
N GLU A 33 1.77 18.35 22.60
CA GLU A 33 2.91 19.27 22.56
C GLU A 33 4.07 18.69 21.72
N ARG A 34 4.34 17.39 21.85
CA ARG A 34 5.37 16.72 21.05
C ARG A 34 4.99 16.67 19.56
N ILE A 35 3.75 16.35 19.24
CA ILE A 35 3.26 16.35 17.85
C ILE A 35 3.32 17.76 17.26
N ASP A 36 2.90 18.79 18.01
CA ASP A 36 2.91 20.19 17.58
C ASP A 36 4.33 20.71 17.35
N ALA A 37 5.31 20.23 18.12
CA ALA A 37 6.73 20.48 17.89
C ALA A 37 7.33 19.70 16.70
N GLY A 38 6.53 18.88 16.01
CA GLY A 38 7.00 18.02 14.90
C GLY A 38 7.85 16.83 15.36
N GLY A 39 7.73 16.43 16.63
CA GLY A 39 8.46 15.32 17.21
C GLY A 39 7.93 13.95 16.79
N PHE A 40 8.78 12.94 16.92
CA PHE A 40 8.41 11.55 16.68
C PHE A 40 7.97 10.84 17.97
N ILE A 41 7.04 9.90 17.80
CA ILE A 41 6.56 8.97 18.83
C ILE A 41 7.24 7.62 18.61
N GLU A 42 7.92 7.11 19.64
CA GLU A 42 8.54 5.79 19.65
C GLU A 42 7.63 4.72 20.27
N ALA A 43 7.95 3.45 20.05
CA ALA A 43 7.12 2.32 20.49
C ALA A 43 6.84 2.29 22.01
N LYS A 44 7.80 2.73 22.82
CA LYS A 44 7.72 2.76 24.29
C LYS A 44 7.11 4.05 24.84
N ASP A 45 6.90 5.06 23.98
CA ASP A 45 6.26 6.29 24.41
C ASP A 45 4.78 6.03 24.70
N TRP A 46 4.23 6.79 25.66
CA TRP A 46 2.79 6.88 25.79
C TRP A 46 2.19 7.53 24.53
N MET A 47 1.05 7.02 24.08
CA MET A 47 0.29 7.56 22.96
C MET A 47 -1.20 7.31 23.17
N PRO A 48 -2.10 8.16 22.65
CA PRO A 48 -3.53 7.93 22.71
C PRO A 48 -3.92 6.58 22.09
N GLU A 49 -4.88 5.88 22.68
CA GLU A 49 -5.31 4.57 22.18
C GLU A 49 -5.89 4.66 20.75
N HIS A 50 -6.60 5.75 20.43
CA HIS A 50 -7.08 5.98 19.07
C HIS A 50 -5.91 6.22 18.09
N TYR A 51 -4.85 6.91 18.48
CA TYR A 51 -3.63 7.05 17.66
C TYR A 51 -3.00 5.68 17.38
N ARG A 52 -2.86 4.84 18.41
CA ARG A 52 -2.35 3.46 18.31
C ARG A 52 -3.20 2.62 17.35
N LYS A 53 -4.52 2.57 17.55
CA LYS A 53 -5.46 1.81 16.70
C LYS A 53 -5.44 2.26 15.24
N THR A 54 -5.40 3.57 15.01
CA THR A 54 -5.31 4.14 13.66
C THR A 54 -4.02 3.69 12.97
N LEU A 55 -2.87 3.73 13.66
CA LEU A 55 -1.61 3.24 13.12
C LEU A 55 -1.59 1.73 12.92
N VAL A 56 -2.13 0.94 13.84
CA VAL A 56 -2.24 -0.52 13.67
C VAL A 56 -3.03 -0.82 12.41
N ARG A 57 -4.22 -0.24 12.25
CA ARG A 57 -5.05 -0.40 11.04
C ARG A 57 -4.28 -0.01 9.79
N GLN A 58 -3.62 1.13 9.83
CA GLN A 58 -2.95 1.71 8.67
C GLN A 58 -1.70 0.91 8.25
N ILE A 59 -0.84 0.54 9.19
CA ILE A 59 0.41 -0.17 8.93
C ILE A 59 0.13 -1.64 8.62
N SER A 60 -0.81 -2.30 9.32
CA SER A 60 -1.15 -3.70 9.06
C SER A 60 -1.68 -3.89 7.64
N GLN A 61 -2.63 -3.04 7.24
CA GLN A 61 -3.20 -3.10 5.92
C GLN A 61 -2.20 -2.62 4.85
N HIS A 62 -1.22 -1.79 5.22
CA HIS A 62 -0.07 -1.54 4.36
C HIS A 62 0.73 -2.83 4.12
N ALA A 63 1.08 -3.54 5.19
CA ALA A 63 1.78 -4.82 5.10
C ALA A 63 0.97 -5.87 4.31
N HIS A 64 -0.35 -5.94 4.52
CA HIS A 64 -1.24 -6.83 3.77
C HIS A 64 -1.17 -6.58 2.27
N SER A 65 -1.08 -5.31 1.91
CA SER A 65 -1.04 -4.92 0.52
C SER A 65 0.26 -5.34 -0.15
N GLU A 66 1.42 -5.24 0.51
CA GLU A 66 2.66 -5.81 -0.04
C GLU A 66 2.50 -7.32 -0.30
N ILE A 67 1.94 -8.04 0.67
CA ILE A 67 1.75 -9.49 0.58
C ILE A 67 0.73 -9.91 -0.51
N VAL A 68 -0.32 -9.12 -0.73
CA VAL A 68 -1.33 -9.39 -1.76
C VAL A 68 -0.85 -8.90 -3.14
N GLY A 69 -0.02 -7.85 -3.19
CA GLY A 69 0.58 -7.30 -4.41
C GLY A 69 1.49 -8.28 -5.15
N MET A 70 2.12 -9.18 -4.40
CA MET A 70 2.90 -10.28 -4.97
C MET A 70 2.07 -11.20 -5.90
N LEU A 71 0.74 -11.24 -5.77
CA LEU A 71 -0.12 -12.16 -6.55
C LEU A 71 -0.30 -11.74 -8.02
N PRO A 72 -0.79 -10.52 -8.34
CA PRO A 72 -0.93 -10.09 -9.74
C PRO A 72 0.40 -10.11 -10.49
N GLU A 73 1.52 -9.80 -9.83
CA GLU A 73 2.85 -9.84 -10.44
C GLU A 73 3.43 -11.25 -10.51
N GLY A 74 3.26 -12.04 -9.45
CA GLY A 74 3.62 -13.47 -9.40
C GLY A 74 3.00 -14.28 -10.53
N ASN A 75 1.79 -13.90 -10.97
CA ASN A 75 1.09 -14.48 -12.12
C ASN A 75 1.96 -14.47 -13.40
N TRP A 76 2.86 -13.50 -13.57
CA TRP A 76 3.67 -13.35 -14.78
C TRP A 76 5.12 -13.81 -14.64
N ILE A 77 5.58 -14.21 -13.45
CA ILE A 77 6.97 -14.66 -13.23
C ILE A 77 7.36 -15.80 -14.20
N SER A 78 6.51 -16.82 -14.36
CA SER A 78 6.82 -17.95 -15.24
C SER A 78 6.76 -17.59 -16.73
N ARG A 79 6.03 -16.52 -17.09
CA ARG A 79 5.66 -16.13 -18.46
C ARG A 79 6.36 -14.85 -18.95
N ALA A 80 7.25 -14.27 -18.14
CA ALA A 80 8.02 -13.10 -18.54
C ALA A 80 8.80 -13.35 -19.84
N PRO A 81 8.78 -12.41 -20.81
CA PRO A 81 9.19 -12.65 -22.20
C PRO A 81 10.71 -12.79 -22.39
N THR A 82 11.50 -12.35 -21.40
CA THR A 82 12.97 -12.48 -21.43
C THR A 82 13.50 -12.80 -20.04
N LEU A 83 14.68 -13.42 -19.98
CA LEU A 83 15.35 -13.70 -18.70
C LEU A 83 15.70 -12.41 -17.94
N LYS A 84 16.09 -11.33 -18.64
CA LYS A 84 16.34 -10.00 -18.02
C LYS A 84 15.09 -9.52 -17.27
N ARG A 85 13.94 -9.50 -17.94
CA ARG A 85 12.69 -9.02 -17.33
C ARG A 85 12.17 -9.98 -16.26
N LYS A 86 12.37 -11.29 -16.43
CA LYS A 86 12.05 -12.30 -15.40
C LYS A 86 12.86 -12.10 -14.12
N ALA A 87 14.18 -11.85 -14.24
CA ALA A 87 15.05 -11.61 -13.09
C ALA A 87 14.66 -10.32 -12.34
N ILE A 88 14.36 -9.24 -13.07
CA ILE A 88 13.87 -7.99 -12.49
C ILE A 88 12.55 -8.22 -11.74
N LEU A 89 11.59 -8.91 -12.33
CA LEU A 89 10.29 -9.19 -11.71
C LEU A 89 10.44 -10.06 -10.45
N LEU A 90 11.32 -11.07 -10.49
CA LEU A 90 11.64 -11.88 -9.31
C LEU A 90 12.24 -11.03 -8.18
N ALA A 91 13.17 -10.13 -8.49
CA ALA A 91 13.77 -9.23 -7.51
C ALA A 91 12.73 -8.28 -6.89
N LYS A 92 11.84 -7.70 -7.72
CA LYS A 92 10.74 -6.86 -7.25
C LYS A 92 9.82 -7.60 -6.28
N VAL A 93 9.29 -8.76 -6.69
CA VAL A 93 8.35 -9.55 -5.86
C VAL A 93 9.03 -10.07 -4.59
N GLN A 94 10.33 -10.36 -4.63
CA GLN A 94 11.12 -10.68 -3.44
C GLN A 94 11.16 -9.50 -2.46
N ASP A 95 11.43 -8.28 -2.96
CA ASP A 95 11.48 -7.08 -2.14
C ASP A 95 10.12 -6.75 -1.53
N GLU A 96 9.01 -6.92 -2.25
CA GLU A 96 7.64 -6.78 -1.70
C GLU A 96 7.42 -7.70 -0.49
N GLY A 97 7.91 -8.95 -0.58
CA GLY A 97 7.91 -9.87 0.55
C GLY A 97 8.70 -9.32 1.74
N GLY A 98 9.86 -8.70 1.51
CA GLY A 98 10.67 -8.04 2.51
C GLY A 98 10.01 -6.79 3.12
N HIS A 99 9.37 -5.97 2.29
CA HIS A 99 8.64 -4.77 2.71
C HIS A 99 7.46 -5.11 3.61
N GLY A 100 6.71 -6.16 3.26
CA GLY A 100 5.68 -6.72 4.11
C GLY A 100 6.22 -7.09 5.50
N LEU A 101 7.41 -7.71 5.58
CA LEU A 101 8.05 -8.04 6.86
C LEU A 101 8.42 -6.79 7.66
N TYR A 102 8.99 -5.75 7.03
CA TYR A 102 9.32 -4.49 7.70
C TYR A 102 8.07 -3.82 8.28
N LEU A 103 6.97 -3.83 7.54
CA LEU A 103 5.71 -3.23 7.96
C LEU A 103 5.03 -4.01 9.09
N TYR A 104 5.00 -5.35 9.01
CA TYR A 104 4.51 -6.16 10.13
C TYR A 104 5.34 -5.90 11.38
N ALA A 105 6.68 -5.89 11.27
CA ALA A 105 7.55 -5.62 12.41
C ALA A 105 7.30 -4.22 13.01
N ALA A 106 7.06 -3.20 12.18
CA ALA A 106 6.69 -1.87 12.65
C ALA A 106 5.34 -1.86 13.38
N ALA A 107 4.33 -2.57 12.85
CA ALA A 107 3.01 -2.68 13.47
C ALA A 107 3.05 -3.49 14.79
N GLU A 108 3.90 -4.52 14.89
CA GLU A 108 4.03 -5.31 16.12
C GLU A 108 4.51 -4.48 17.31
N THR A 109 5.27 -3.40 17.06
CA THR A 109 5.67 -2.46 18.11
C THR A 109 4.49 -1.70 18.76
N LEU A 110 3.30 -1.76 18.17
CA LEU A 110 2.07 -1.17 18.71
C LEU A 110 1.26 -2.14 19.57
N GLY A 111 1.69 -3.41 19.71
CA GLY A 111 1.08 -4.38 20.62
C GLY A 111 0.11 -5.39 19.98
N THR A 112 0.04 -5.45 18.65
CA THR A 112 -0.68 -6.51 17.91
C THR A 112 0.32 -7.52 17.37
N SER A 113 0.02 -8.81 17.33
CA SER A 113 0.89 -9.80 16.68
C SER A 113 0.67 -9.84 15.17
N ARG A 114 1.68 -10.29 14.42
CA ARG A 114 1.53 -10.59 12.99
C ARG A 114 0.45 -11.62 12.71
N ASP A 115 0.30 -12.63 13.55
CA ASP A 115 -0.76 -13.64 13.38
C ASP A 115 -2.16 -13.03 13.50
N GLN A 116 -2.37 -12.11 14.45
CA GLN A 116 -3.63 -11.36 14.55
C GLN A 116 -3.89 -10.50 13.32
N MET A 117 -2.84 -9.86 12.78
CA MET A 117 -2.96 -9.08 11.55
C MET A 117 -3.28 -9.97 10.33
N LEU A 118 -2.63 -11.13 10.20
CA LEU A 118 -2.91 -12.09 9.13
C LEU A 118 -4.31 -12.68 9.24
N ASP A 119 -4.78 -13.01 10.45
CA ASP A 119 -6.17 -13.43 10.68
C ASP A 119 -7.16 -12.35 10.24
N ALA A 120 -6.91 -11.09 10.60
CA ALA A 120 -7.75 -9.97 10.18
C ALA A 120 -7.80 -9.83 8.65
N LEU A 121 -6.67 -10.03 7.95
CA LEU A 121 -6.64 -10.09 6.48
C LEU A 121 -7.46 -11.27 5.97
N HIS A 122 -7.15 -12.49 6.42
CA HIS A 122 -7.75 -13.75 5.93
C HIS A 122 -9.26 -13.82 6.15
N THR A 123 -9.75 -13.22 7.24
CA THR A 123 -11.19 -13.13 7.56
C THR A 123 -11.88 -11.93 6.90
N GLY A 124 -11.15 -11.10 6.15
CA GLY A 124 -11.69 -9.90 5.48
C GLY A 124 -12.02 -8.74 6.43
N LYS A 125 -11.65 -8.82 7.72
CA LYS A 125 -11.83 -7.74 8.69
C LYS A 125 -10.89 -6.56 8.45
N ALA A 126 -9.70 -6.84 7.90
CA ALA A 126 -8.73 -5.85 7.49
C ALA A 126 -8.61 -5.80 5.96
N LYS A 127 -8.40 -4.59 5.44
CA LYS A 127 -8.29 -4.35 4.00
C LYS A 127 -6.86 -4.53 3.50
N TYR A 128 -6.74 -4.53 2.19
CA TYR A 128 -5.50 -4.26 1.44
C TYR A 128 -5.87 -3.29 0.30
N SER A 129 -4.87 -2.86 -0.47
CA SER A 129 -5.07 -1.99 -1.63
C SER A 129 -6.21 -2.41 -2.54
N SER A 130 -7.01 -1.44 -3.00
CA SER A 130 -7.94 -1.65 -4.11
C SER A 130 -7.23 -2.19 -5.36
N ILE A 131 -6.03 -1.71 -5.67
CA ILE A 131 -5.33 -1.96 -6.95
C ILE A 131 -5.03 -3.42 -7.23
N PHE A 132 -4.82 -4.22 -6.18
CA PHE A 132 -4.45 -5.64 -6.35
C PHE A 132 -5.65 -6.53 -6.68
N ASN A 133 -6.86 -5.95 -6.72
CA ASN A 133 -8.08 -6.63 -7.16
C ASN A 133 -8.29 -6.57 -8.68
N TYR A 134 -7.37 -5.98 -9.43
CA TYR A 134 -7.42 -5.95 -10.89
C TYR A 134 -6.55 -7.08 -11.49
N PRO A 135 -6.98 -7.70 -12.62
CA PRO A 135 -6.29 -8.83 -13.21
C PRO A 135 -5.13 -8.38 -14.13
N THR A 136 -4.06 -9.18 -14.16
CA THR A 136 -2.90 -8.96 -15.04
C THR A 136 -3.03 -9.80 -16.30
N LEU A 137 -3.60 -9.21 -17.36
CA LEU A 137 -4.05 -9.93 -18.56
C LEU A 137 -2.96 -10.11 -19.62
N THR A 138 -2.00 -9.19 -19.69
CA THR A 138 -0.91 -9.18 -20.66
C THR A 138 0.43 -8.88 -19.99
N TRP A 139 1.54 -9.03 -20.71
CA TRP A 139 2.85 -8.68 -20.16
C TRP A 139 2.98 -7.17 -19.90
N ALA A 140 2.34 -6.32 -20.70
CA ALA A 140 2.40 -4.87 -20.51
C ALA A 140 1.79 -4.42 -19.17
N ASP A 141 0.92 -5.24 -18.57
CA ASP A 141 0.43 -5.02 -17.21
C ASP A 141 1.56 -4.95 -16.18
N MET A 142 2.63 -5.73 -16.35
CA MET A 142 3.78 -5.70 -15.42
C MET A 142 4.53 -4.38 -15.49
N GLY A 143 4.75 -3.87 -16.71
CA GLY A 143 5.35 -2.55 -16.89
C GLY A 143 4.44 -1.43 -16.39
N THR A 144 3.12 -1.57 -16.56
CA THR A 144 2.12 -0.57 -16.14
C THR A 144 1.93 -0.55 -14.63
N ILE A 145 1.93 -1.72 -13.97
CA ILE A 145 1.98 -1.80 -12.50
C ILE A 145 3.27 -1.15 -12.01
N GLY A 146 4.43 -1.57 -12.52
CA GLY A 146 5.71 -0.98 -12.15
C GLY A 146 5.79 0.53 -12.43
N TRP A 147 5.08 1.06 -13.42
CA TRP A 147 5.08 2.50 -13.69
C TRP A 147 4.03 3.27 -12.88
N LEU A 148 2.74 3.01 -13.14
CA LEU A 148 1.62 3.78 -12.61
C LEU A 148 1.27 3.36 -11.18
N VAL A 149 1.20 2.06 -10.90
CA VAL A 149 0.83 1.56 -9.58
C VAL A 149 1.95 1.89 -8.59
N ASP A 150 3.19 1.45 -8.83
CA ASP A 150 4.32 1.78 -7.96
C ASP A 150 4.58 3.30 -7.91
N GLY A 151 4.35 4.02 -9.02
CA GLY A 151 4.50 5.48 -9.06
C GLY A 151 3.49 6.20 -8.15
N ALA A 152 2.21 5.84 -8.24
CA ALA A 152 1.16 6.36 -7.36
C ALA A 152 1.47 6.03 -5.91
N ALA A 153 1.96 4.82 -5.72
CA ALA A 153 2.27 4.31 -4.44
C ALA A 153 3.44 5.12 -3.82
N ILE A 154 4.57 5.30 -4.51
CA ILE A 154 5.74 6.08 -4.05
C ILE A 154 5.32 7.50 -3.68
N MET A 155 4.43 8.11 -4.47
CA MET A 155 3.87 9.44 -4.19
C MET A 155 3.18 9.50 -2.82
N ASN A 156 2.47 8.44 -2.44
CA ASN A 156 1.87 8.31 -1.11
C ASN A 156 2.90 7.97 -0.02
N GLN A 157 3.96 7.24 -0.38
CA GLN A 157 4.91 6.68 0.56
C GLN A 157 5.96 7.66 1.06
N VAL A 158 6.50 8.49 0.17
CA VAL A 158 7.55 9.47 0.48
C VAL A 158 7.12 10.42 1.61
N PRO A 159 5.88 10.94 1.66
CA PRO A 159 5.41 11.73 2.81
C PRO A 159 5.41 10.98 4.14
N ILE A 160 5.19 9.65 4.15
CA ILE A 160 5.14 8.82 5.36
C ILE A 160 6.53 8.63 5.96
N CYS A 161 7.61 8.85 5.21
CA CYS A 161 8.97 8.96 5.76
C CYS A 161 9.09 10.06 6.84
N ARG A 162 8.11 10.96 6.95
CA ARG A 162 7.97 11.97 8.00
C ARG A 162 6.68 11.82 8.81
N CYS A 163 6.07 10.64 8.85
CA CYS A 163 4.95 10.39 9.74
C CYS A 163 5.41 10.44 11.20
N SER A 164 4.51 10.85 12.09
CA SER A 164 4.78 11.03 13.52
C SER A 164 5.21 9.76 14.25
N PHE A 165 4.89 8.56 13.74
CA PHE A 165 5.29 7.30 14.37
C PHE A 165 6.62 6.80 13.81
N ALA A 166 7.65 6.86 14.65
CA ALA A 166 9.04 6.68 14.22
C ALA A 166 9.34 5.29 13.62
N PRO A 167 8.85 4.16 14.18
CA PRO A 167 9.06 2.84 13.58
C PRO A 167 8.52 2.76 12.15
N TYR A 168 7.38 3.38 11.89
CA TYR A 168 6.78 3.39 10.57
C TYR A 168 7.53 4.32 9.60
N ALA A 169 7.88 5.53 10.03
CA ALA A 169 8.69 6.45 9.24
C ALA A 169 10.03 5.82 8.80
N ARG A 170 10.71 5.11 9.70
CA ARG A 170 11.98 4.41 9.41
C ARG A 170 11.81 3.26 8.42
N ALA A 171 10.72 2.48 8.54
CA ALA A 171 10.42 1.43 7.56
C ALA A 171 10.21 2.04 6.16
N MET A 172 9.46 3.14 6.07
CA MET A 172 9.21 3.83 4.80
C MET A 172 10.47 4.37 4.13
N ILE A 173 11.46 4.84 4.90
CA ILE A 173 12.75 5.28 4.33
C ILE A 173 13.45 4.13 3.59
N ARG A 174 13.39 2.91 4.12
CA ARG A 174 14.01 1.73 3.46
C ARG A 174 13.20 1.33 2.22
N ILE A 175 11.90 1.15 2.41
CA ILE A 175 10.97 0.74 1.35
C ILE A 175 11.03 1.72 0.16
N CYS A 176 10.95 3.03 0.40
CA CYS A 176 11.01 4.03 -0.68
C CYS A 176 12.34 4.01 -1.46
N ARG A 177 13.47 3.67 -0.80
CA ARG A 177 14.76 3.55 -1.49
C ARG A 177 14.77 2.38 -2.45
N GLU A 178 14.19 1.25 -2.05
CA GLU A 178 14.14 0.02 -2.84
C GLU A 178 13.10 0.12 -3.97
N GLU A 179 11.88 0.57 -3.68
CA GLU A 179 10.79 0.65 -4.67
C GLU A 179 11.05 1.63 -5.81
N SER A 180 11.73 2.75 -5.55
CA SER A 180 12.03 3.73 -6.60
C SER A 180 12.85 3.15 -7.75
N PHE A 181 13.68 2.13 -7.46
CA PHE A 181 14.40 1.38 -8.46
C PHE A 181 13.46 0.51 -9.29
N HIS A 182 12.59 -0.27 -8.65
CA HIS A 182 11.63 -1.14 -9.34
C HIS A 182 10.64 -0.35 -10.21
N GLN A 183 10.20 0.80 -9.72
CA GLN A 183 9.32 1.70 -10.48
C GLN A 183 9.97 2.13 -11.81
N ARG A 184 11.26 2.50 -11.74
CA ARG A 184 12.03 2.86 -12.94
C ARG A 184 12.15 1.68 -13.90
N GLN A 185 12.36 0.46 -13.39
CA GLN A 185 12.47 -0.74 -14.21
C GLN A 185 11.14 -1.09 -14.91
N GLY A 186 10.00 -0.83 -14.27
CA GLY A 186 8.67 -0.95 -14.88
C GLY A 186 8.50 0.02 -16.05
N TYR A 187 8.84 1.30 -15.84
CA TYR A 187 8.80 2.32 -16.90
C TYR A 187 9.75 1.98 -18.07
N GLU A 188 10.99 1.53 -17.79
CA GLU A 188 11.94 1.08 -18.83
C GLU A 188 11.38 -0.06 -19.68
N ALA A 189 10.63 -0.99 -19.08
CA ALA A 189 10.01 -2.10 -19.79
C ALA A 189 8.97 -1.61 -20.82
N LEU A 190 8.11 -0.67 -20.42
CA LEU A 190 7.15 -0.05 -21.32
C LEU A 190 7.85 0.77 -22.40
N LEU A 191 8.85 1.57 -22.03
CA LEU A 191 9.61 2.40 -22.98
C LEU A 191 10.28 1.54 -24.05
N THR A 192 10.85 0.39 -23.66
CA THR A 192 11.42 -0.59 -24.60
C THR A 192 10.38 -1.06 -25.61
N MET A 193 9.17 -1.39 -25.15
CA MET A 193 8.07 -1.84 -26.01
C MET A 193 7.58 -0.73 -26.94
N MET A 194 7.51 0.51 -26.46
CA MET A 194 7.03 1.64 -27.24
C MET A 194 8.05 2.11 -28.29
N GLN A 195 9.34 2.11 -27.98
CA GLN A 195 10.40 2.60 -28.87
C GLN A 195 10.91 1.55 -29.85
N HIS A 196 10.96 0.29 -29.43
CA HIS A 196 11.60 -0.78 -30.21
C HIS A 196 10.68 -1.96 -30.51
N GLY A 197 9.42 -1.91 -30.04
CA GLY A 197 8.46 -2.98 -30.24
C GLY A 197 7.66 -2.87 -31.52
N THR A 198 6.95 -3.96 -31.83
CA THR A 198 5.97 -4.03 -32.92
C THR A 198 4.70 -3.23 -32.58
N ASP A 199 3.85 -2.98 -33.57
CA ASP A 199 2.57 -2.32 -33.34
C ASP A 199 1.66 -3.09 -32.38
N ALA A 200 1.73 -4.42 -32.39
CA ALA A 200 1.03 -5.26 -31.41
C ALA A 200 1.53 -5.04 -29.97
N GLN A 201 2.84 -4.83 -29.79
CA GLN A 201 3.41 -4.52 -28.47
C GLN A 201 3.02 -3.12 -28.00
N LYS A 202 3.02 -2.12 -28.90
CA LYS A 202 2.55 -0.76 -28.59
C LYS A 202 1.06 -0.76 -28.20
N ALA A 203 0.23 -1.48 -28.97
CA ALA A 203 -1.19 -1.64 -28.66
C ALA A 203 -1.40 -2.34 -27.30
N MET A 204 -0.58 -3.33 -26.96
CA MET A 204 -0.62 -3.99 -25.65
C MET A 204 -0.29 -3.03 -24.51
N VAL A 205 0.69 -2.14 -24.69
CA VAL A 205 0.99 -1.08 -23.71
C VAL A 205 -0.20 -0.14 -23.55
N GLN A 206 -0.78 0.35 -24.63
CA GLN A 206 -1.92 1.25 -24.57
C GLN A 206 -3.14 0.60 -23.89
N ASP A 207 -3.43 -0.68 -24.19
CA ASP A 207 -4.49 -1.42 -23.52
C ASP A 207 -4.25 -1.56 -22.01
N ALA A 208 -3.02 -1.86 -21.59
CA ALA A 208 -2.69 -1.91 -20.18
C ALA A 208 -2.87 -0.54 -19.50
N VAL A 209 -2.37 0.55 -20.10
CA VAL A 209 -2.58 1.91 -19.58
C VAL A 209 -4.06 2.24 -19.45
N ASN A 210 -4.87 1.88 -20.44
CA ASN A 210 -6.32 2.11 -20.43
C ASN A 210 -7.00 1.44 -19.21
N ARG A 211 -6.58 0.21 -18.88
CA ARG A 211 -7.18 -0.56 -17.78
C ARG A 211 -6.66 -0.14 -16.41
N TRP A 212 -5.41 0.30 -16.30
CA TRP A 212 -4.77 0.56 -15.00
C TRP A 212 -4.79 2.02 -14.56
N TRP A 213 -5.05 2.98 -15.46
CA TRP A 213 -5.05 4.42 -15.13
C TRP A 213 -5.97 4.78 -13.96
N TRP A 214 -7.28 4.56 -14.11
CA TRP A 214 -8.26 4.91 -13.08
C TRP A 214 -8.07 4.12 -11.78
N PRO A 215 -7.80 2.80 -11.83
CA PRO A 215 -7.42 2.06 -10.62
C PRO A 215 -6.20 2.63 -9.88
N SER A 216 -5.14 3.06 -10.59
CA SER A 216 -3.98 3.70 -9.98
C SER A 216 -4.33 5.02 -9.29
N ILE A 217 -5.22 5.82 -9.88
CA ILE A 217 -5.73 7.06 -9.28
C ILE A 217 -6.57 6.78 -8.02
N MET A 218 -7.36 5.70 -8.02
CA MET A 218 -8.15 5.30 -6.85
C MET A 218 -7.30 4.88 -5.65
N MET A 219 -6.00 4.59 -5.83
CA MET A 219 -5.09 4.23 -4.73
C MET A 219 -4.89 5.35 -3.70
N PHE A 220 -5.10 6.60 -4.09
CA PHE A 220 -4.99 7.75 -3.18
C PHE A 220 -6.15 7.83 -2.19
N GLY A 221 -7.26 7.13 -2.46
CA GLY A 221 -8.41 7.07 -1.58
C GLY A 221 -9.59 7.92 -2.02
N PRO A 222 -10.66 7.94 -1.20
CA PRO A 222 -11.85 8.74 -1.49
C PRO A 222 -11.50 10.24 -1.53
N PRO A 223 -12.40 11.08 -2.06
CA PRO A 223 -12.25 12.53 -1.96
C PRO A 223 -12.10 12.99 -0.51
N ASP A 224 -11.48 14.15 -0.30
CA ASP A 224 -11.18 14.66 1.05
C ASP A 224 -12.45 14.84 1.91
N ASP A 225 -13.58 15.20 1.30
CA ASP A 225 -14.88 15.36 1.96
C ASP A 225 -15.53 14.02 2.40
N GLN A 226 -15.03 12.90 1.88
CA GLN A 226 -15.48 11.54 2.16
C GLN A 226 -14.41 10.71 2.90
N SER A 227 -13.41 11.37 3.50
CA SER A 227 -12.32 10.73 4.23
C SER A 227 -12.40 11.02 5.74
N PRO A 228 -13.18 10.23 6.52
CA PRO A 228 -13.56 10.57 7.89
C PRO A 228 -12.41 10.63 8.91
N ASN A 229 -11.26 9.99 8.69
CA ASN A 229 -10.12 10.06 9.62
C ASN A 229 -8.97 10.94 9.10
N SER A 230 -9.14 11.63 7.96
CA SER A 230 -8.11 12.51 7.38
C SER A 230 -7.73 13.65 8.31
N ALA A 231 -8.72 14.36 8.87
CA ALA A 231 -8.48 15.50 9.74
C ALA A 231 -7.66 15.11 10.99
N GLN A 232 -8.04 14.00 11.64
CA GLN A 232 -7.33 13.52 12.83
C GLN A 232 -5.94 12.97 12.49
N SER A 233 -5.81 12.23 11.40
CA SER A 233 -4.52 11.68 10.94
C SER A 233 -3.54 12.80 10.55
N MET A 234 -4.05 13.90 10.00
CA MET A 234 -3.25 15.09 9.73
C MET A 234 -2.85 15.83 10.99
N ARG A 235 -3.77 16.05 11.94
CA ARG A 235 -3.47 16.67 13.25
C ARG A 235 -2.36 15.90 13.98
N TRP A 236 -2.43 14.58 13.95
CA TRP A 236 -1.41 13.74 14.57
C TRP A 236 -0.13 13.60 13.76
N GLY A 237 -0.04 14.17 12.55
CA GLY A 237 1.13 14.02 11.69
C GLY A 237 1.34 12.61 11.14
N ILE A 238 0.34 11.73 11.21
CA ILE A 238 0.32 10.41 10.55
C ILE A 238 0.25 10.60 9.03
N LYS A 239 -0.62 11.53 8.60
CA LYS A 239 -0.88 11.91 7.22
C LYS A 239 -0.34 13.34 7.00
N ARG A 240 0.40 13.58 5.90
CA ARG A 240 1.09 14.86 5.66
C ARG A 240 0.49 15.70 4.52
N PHE A 241 -0.25 15.05 3.62
CA PHE A 241 -0.96 15.64 2.49
C PHE A 241 -2.33 15.00 2.40
N THR A 242 -3.31 15.67 1.82
CA THR A 242 -4.66 15.10 1.62
C THR A 242 -4.69 14.05 0.50
N ASN A 243 -5.82 13.35 0.35
CA ASN A 243 -5.95 12.32 -0.70
C ASN A 243 -5.91 13.01 -2.06
N ASP A 244 -6.66 14.10 -2.19
CA ASP A 244 -6.80 14.85 -3.44
C ASP A 244 -5.49 15.57 -3.81
N GLU A 245 -4.76 16.11 -2.82
CA GLU A 245 -3.44 16.72 -3.05
C GLU A 245 -2.43 15.74 -3.65
N LEU A 246 -2.34 14.51 -3.12
CA LEU A 246 -1.41 13.51 -3.64
C LEU A 246 -1.86 12.97 -4.99
N ARG A 247 -3.18 12.78 -5.17
CA ARG A 247 -3.76 12.36 -6.44
C ARG A 247 -3.44 13.36 -7.55
N GLN A 248 -3.61 14.65 -7.29
CA GLN A 248 -3.31 15.70 -8.26
C GLN A 248 -1.83 15.69 -8.65
N LYS A 249 -0.91 15.62 -7.67
CA LYS A 249 0.53 15.52 -7.93
C LYS A 249 0.90 14.31 -8.77
N PHE A 250 0.25 13.18 -8.54
CA PHE A 250 0.44 11.98 -9.35
C PHE A 250 -0.05 12.16 -10.78
N ILE A 251 -1.26 12.70 -10.97
CA ILE A 251 -1.81 12.96 -12.30
C ILE A 251 -0.86 13.86 -13.09
N ASP A 252 -0.43 14.99 -12.52
CA ASP A 252 0.47 15.93 -13.19
C ASP A 252 1.80 15.27 -13.60
N ALA A 253 2.38 14.46 -12.72
CA ALA A 253 3.61 13.74 -13.03
C ALA A 253 3.40 12.65 -14.09
N ALA A 254 2.29 11.91 -14.03
CA ALA A 254 1.99 10.81 -14.93
C ALA A 254 1.65 11.29 -16.34
N VAL A 255 1.02 12.46 -16.50
CA VAL A 255 0.78 13.07 -17.82
C VAL A 255 2.10 13.31 -18.56
N GLU A 256 3.10 13.91 -17.90
CA GLU A 256 4.40 14.16 -18.52
C GLU A 256 5.13 12.86 -18.88
N GLN A 257 5.03 11.84 -18.03
CA GLN A 257 5.59 10.52 -18.31
C GLN A 257 4.87 9.84 -19.48
N ALA A 258 3.54 9.96 -19.58
CA ALA A 258 2.75 9.42 -20.69
C ALA A 258 3.17 10.04 -22.04
N LYS A 259 3.42 11.37 -22.07
CA LYS A 259 3.94 12.07 -23.26
C LYS A 259 5.27 11.49 -23.73
N VAL A 260 6.21 11.25 -22.80
CA VAL A 260 7.52 10.65 -23.11
C VAL A 260 7.37 9.22 -23.60
N LEU A 261 6.47 8.45 -23.00
CA LEU A 261 6.23 7.06 -23.37
C LEU A 261 5.50 6.93 -24.72
N GLY A 262 4.80 7.98 -25.16
CA GLY A 262 4.02 8.00 -26.40
C GLY A 262 2.67 7.28 -26.28
N VAL A 263 2.07 7.29 -25.08
CA VAL A 263 0.74 6.71 -24.82
C VAL A 263 -0.28 7.81 -24.52
N THR A 264 -1.54 7.46 -24.67
CA THR A 264 -2.67 8.30 -24.22
C THR A 264 -3.18 7.80 -22.87
N LEU A 265 -3.71 8.71 -22.06
CA LEU A 265 -4.39 8.37 -20.81
C LEU A 265 -5.90 8.35 -21.09
N PRO A 266 -6.66 7.37 -20.58
CA PRO A 266 -8.08 7.15 -20.92
C PRO A 266 -8.99 8.13 -20.15
N ASP A 267 -8.74 9.42 -20.30
CA ASP A 267 -9.49 10.50 -19.66
C ASP A 267 -9.70 11.64 -20.67
N PRO A 268 -10.90 11.71 -21.31
CA PRO A 268 -11.23 12.76 -22.27
C PRO A 268 -11.24 14.18 -21.68
N ASP A 269 -11.42 14.30 -20.36
CA ASP A 269 -11.49 15.59 -19.66
C ASP A 269 -10.10 16.06 -19.19
N LEU A 270 -9.07 15.24 -19.39
CA LEU A 270 -7.70 15.52 -18.98
C LEU A 270 -7.10 16.67 -19.79
N LYS A 271 -6.90 17.83 -19.14
CA LYS A 271 -6.36 19.03 -19.79
C LYS A 271 -5.58 19.88 -18.80
N TRP A 272 -4.52 20.54 -19.29
CA TRP A 272 -3.81 21.53 -18.51
C TRP A 272 -4.73 22.72 -18.20
N ASN A 273 -4.79 23.13 -16.93
CA ASN A 273 -5.52 24.29 -16.48
C ASN A 273 -4.53 25.39 -16.06
N GLU A 274 -4.45 26.46 -16.86
CA GLU A 274 -3.52 27.58 -16.63
C GLU A 274 -3.80 28.34 -15.33
N GLU A 275 -5.06 28.41 -14.87
CA GLU A 275 -5.40 29.12 -13.63
C GLU A 275 -4.97 28.31 -12.40
N ARG A 276 -5.20 26.99 -12.44
CA ARG A 276 -4.86 26.08 -11.33
C ARG A 276 -3.39 25.65 -11.32
N GLN A 277 -2.68 25.82 -12.44
CA GLN A 277 -1.32 25.28 -12.66
C GLN A 277 -1.26 23.77 -12.39
N ALA A 278 -2.28 23.06 -12.86
CA ALA A 278 -2.48 21.62 -12.67
C ALA A 278 -3.37 21.06 -13.80
N HIS A 279 -3.35 19.76 -14.04
CA HIS A 279 -4.30 19.13 -14.96
C HIS A 279 -5.67 18.97 -14.29
N ASP A 280 -6.71 19.45 -14.97
CA ASP A 280 -8.08 18.98 -14.72
C ASP A 280 -8.17 17.53 -15.18
N HIS A 281 -8.98 16.72 -14.49
CA HIS A 281 -9.20 15.31 -14.82
C HIS A 281 -10.70 14.98 -14.73
N GLY A 282 -11.12 13.92 -15.42
CA GLY A 282 -12.49 13.44 -15.43
C GLY A 282 -12.93 12.87 -14.07
N PRO A 283 -14.25 12.61 -13.91
CA PRO A 283 -14.77 12.02 -12.68
C PRO A 283 -14.25 10.60 -12.48
N ILE A 284 -13.83 10.31 -11.25
CA ILE A 284 -13.48 8.95 -10.82
C ILE A 284 -14.77 8.17 -10.56
N ASP A 285 -14.83 6.91 -11.01
CA ASP A 285 -15.94 6.02 -10.66
C ASP A 285 -15.83 5.57 -9.19
N TRP A 286 -16.40 6.41 -8.31
CA TRP A 286 -16.44 6.10 -6.88
C TRP A 286 -17.33 4.90 -6.56
N ALA A 287 -18.32 4.57 -7.40
CA ALA A 287 -19.14 3.39 -7.19
C ALA A 287 -18.33 2.10 -7.39
N GLU A 288 -17.46 2.07 -8.41
CA GLU A 288 -16.45 1.03 -8.58
C GLU A 288 -15.50 0.97 -7.38
N PHE A 289 -14.93 2.11 -6.96
CA PHE A 289 -14.04 2.16 -5.80
C PHE A 289 -14.67 1.52 -4.55
N TRP A 290 -15.90 1.91 -4.21
CA TRP A 290 -16.60 1.40 -3.03
C TRP A 290 -16.92 -0.09 -3.13
N ARG A 291 -17.30 -0.58 -4.33
CA ARG A 291 -17.49 -2.00 -4.59
C ARG A 291 -16.21 -2.80 -4.39
N VAL A 292 -15.09 -2.34 -4.98
CA VAL A 292 -13.79 -3.03 -4.91
C VAL A 292 -13.29 -3.11 -3.47
N ILE A 293 -13.32 -2.00 -2.71
CA ILE A 293 -12.88 -2.05 -1.30
C ILE A 293 -13.87 -2.79 -0.39
N GLY A 294 -15.11 -2.96 -0.84
CA GLY A 294 -16.16 -3.75 -0.18
C GLY A 294 -16.06 -5.25 -0.45
N GLY A 295 -15.11 -5.70 -1.27
CA GLY A 295 -14.90 -7.12 -1.58
C GLY A 295 -15.59 -7.61 -2.86
N ASP A 296 -16.17 -6.72 -3.67
CA ASP A 296 -16.92 -7.03 -4.89
C ASP A 296 -16.26 -6.46 -6.16
N GLY A 297 -14.93 -6.50 -6.19
CA GLY A 297 -14.11 -6.19 -7.37
C GLY A 297 -13.68 -7.45 -8.13
N PRO A 298 -12.93 -7.27 -9.23
CA PRO A 298 -12.68 -8.33 -10.21
C PRO A 298 -11.89 -9.54 -9.70
N CYS A 299 -11.04 -9.37 -8.67
CA CYS A 299 -10.20 -10.44 -8.15
C CYS A 299 -10.22 -10.58 -6.63
N ASN A 300 -11.10 -9.88 -5.90
CA ASN A 300 -11.05 -9.87 -4.43
C ASN A 300 -11.12 -11.28 -3.82
N ARG A 301 -12.04 -12.11 -4.34
CA ARG A 301 -12.25 -13.48 -3.86
C ARG A 301 -11.04 -14.37 -4.19
N GLU A 302 -10.49 -14.23 -5.38
CA GLU A 302 -9.32 -14.96 -5.85
C GLU A 302 -8.08 -14.59 -5.05
N ARG A 303 -7.85 -13.30 -4.76
CA ARG A 303 -6.70 -12.82 -4.00
C ARG A 303 -6.75 -13.35 -2.57
N LEU A 304 -7.89 -13.19 -1.89
CA LEU A 304 -8.03 -13.64 -0.52
C LEU A 304 -8.00 -15.18 -0.43
N GLY A 305 -8.71 -15.86 -1.34
CA GLY A 305 -8.70 -17.32 -1.44
C GLY A 305 -7.30 -17.89 -1.65
N ALA A 306 -6.46 -17.26 -2.48
CA ALA A 306 -5.07 -17.68 -2.67
C ALA A 306 -4.23 -17.54 -1.39
N ARG A 307 -4.42 -16.47 -0.61
CA ARG A 307 -3.71 -16.28 0.67
C ARG A 307 -4.15 -17.27 1.73
N VAL A 308 -5.46 -17.50 1.86
CA VAL A 308 -6.05 -18.48 2.80
C VAL A 308 -5.60 -19.89 2.43
N LYS A 309 -5.70 -20.28 1.16
CA LYS A 309 -5.23 -21.59 0.69
C LYS A 309 -3.74 -21.81 1.01
N ALA A 310 -2.89 -20.83 0.74
CA ALA A 310 -1.45 -20.93 1.06
C ALA A 310 -1.20 -21.04 2.58
N TRP A 311 -2.02 -20.36 3.40
CA TRP A 311 -1.96 -20.47 4.85
C TRP A 311 -2.37 -21.87 5.32
N ASP A 312 -3.51 -22.38 4.86
CA ASP A 312 -4.05 -23.67 5.30
C ASP A 312 -3.19 -24.83 4.82
N GLU A 313 -2.83 -24.87 3.55
CA GLU A 313 -1.97 -25.91 2.98
C GLU A 313 -0.54 -25.85 3.54
N GLY A 314 -0.09 -24.68 4.01
CA GLY A 314 1.19 -24.49 4.67
C GLY A 314 1.19 -24.81 6.17
N ALA A 315 0.06 -25.20 6.76
CA ALA A 315 -0.05 -25.44 8.21
C ALA A 315 0.96 -26.47 8.71
N TRP A 316 1.06 -27.61 8.01
CA TRP A 316 1.99 -28.69 8.38
C TRP A 316 3.46 -28.22 8.37
N VAL A 317 3.84 -27.29 7.49
CA VAL A 317 5.22 -26.75 7.45
C VAL A 317 5.47 -25.91 8.71
N ARG A 318 4.51 -25.06 9.10
CA ARG A 318 4.62 -24.23 10.31
C ARG A 318 4.67 -25.10 11.56
N GLU A 319 3.79 -26.10 11.65
CA GLU A 319 3.75 -27.06 12.76
C GLU A 319 5.05 -27.87 12.85
N ALA A 320 5.58 -28.33 11.72
CA ALA A 320 6.87 -29.04 11.67
C ALA A 320 8.04 -28.17 12.15
N ALA A 321 8.08 -26.89 11.75
CA ALA A 321 9.11 -25.96 12.20
C ALA A 321 9.05 -25.73 13.71
N LEU A 322 7.86 -25.55 14.28
CA LEU A 322 7.67 -25.39 15.73
C LEU A 322 8.06 -26.64 16.51
N ALA A 323 7.63 -27.83 16.04
CA ALA A 323 7.99 -29.09 16.68
C ALA A 323 9.51 -29.35 16.65
N TYR A 324 10.17 -29.01 15.54
CA TYR A 324 11.62 -29.10 15.42
C TYR A 324 12.35 -28.18 16.40
N ALA A 325 11.92 -26.91 16.50
CA ALA A 325 12.49 -25.95 17.45
C ALA A 325 12.32 -26.40 18.91
N ALA A 326 11.11 -26.85 19.29
CA ALA A 326 10.83 -27.33 20.64
C ALA A 326 11.69 -28.55 21.03
N LYS A 327 11.98 -29.45 20.09
CA LYS A 327 12.89 -30.58 20.30
C LYS A 327 14.31 -30.10 20.62
N HIS A 328 14.82 -29.11 19.89
CA HIS A 328 16.16 -28.56 20.10
C HIS A 328 16.28 -27.81 21.42
N GLU A 329 15.33 -26.94 21.75
CA GLU A 329 15.33 -26.24 23.04
C GLU A 329 15.26 -27.20 24.24
N ARG A 330 14.56 -28.33 24.10
CA ARG A 330 14.54 -29.37 25.13
C ARG A 330 15.89 -30.06 25.25
N SER A 331 16.54 -30.35 24.12
CA SER A 331 17.86 -30.97 24.09
C SER A 331 18.92 -30.06 24.73
N GLU A 332 18.90 -28.76 24.42
CA GLU A 332 19.80 -27.76 25.01
C GLU A 332 19.57 -27.62 26.52
N ARG A 333 18.30 -27.56 26.96
CA ARG A 333 17.96 -27.53 28.39
C ARG A 333 18.37 -28.76 29.17
N LEU A 334 18.37 -29.94 28.54
CA LEU A 334 18.84 -31.18 29.18
C LEU A 334 20.37 -31.29 29.22
N ALA A 335 21.07 -30.52 28.38
CA ALA A 335 22.53 -30.51 28.31
C ALA A 335 23.19 -29.45 29.20
N ALA A 336 22.43 -28.42 29.62
CA ALA A 336 22.86 -27.34 30.52
C ALA A 336 22.68 -27.70 32.00
#